data_AF-A0A8J7YIQ5-F1
#
_entry.id   AF-A0A8J7YIQ5-F1
#
_cell.length_a   1.000
_cell.length_b   1.000
_cell.length_c   1.000
_cell.angle_alpha   90.00
_cell.angle_beta   90.00
_cell.angle_gamma   90.00
#
_symmetry.space_group_name_H-M   'P 1'
#
loop_
_entity.id
_entity.type
_entity.pdbx_description
1 polymer ?
#
loop_
_entity_poly.entity_id
_entity_poly.type
_entity_poly.pdbx_seq_one_letter_code
_entity_poly.pdbx_strand_id
1 'polypeptide(L)' 'MIWIKEYLHILQCPSCGGDLELKEYPKKNILNVDNIIDNSNNSNNNEYKLLCKKCNKTYDIAEEIPILLRK' A
#
# COMPACT_ATOMS: atom_id res chain seq x y z
N MET A 1 8.78 4.06 6.45
CA MET A 1 7.32 4.35 6.40
C MET A 1 6.79 5.14 7.62
N ILE A 2 7.47 6.19 8.07
CA ILE A 2 6.98 7.01 9.21
C ILE A 2 6.10 8.16 8.71
N TRP A 3 6.51 8.82 7.62
CA TRP A 3 5.85 10.02 7.13
C TRP A 3 4.41 9.80 6.64
N ILE A 4 4.09 8.70 5.93
CA ILE A 4 2.73 8.48 5.38
C ILE A 4 1.67 8.51 6.50
N LYS A 5 1.98 7.98 7.68
CA LYS A 5 1.07 8.02 8.83
C LYS A 5 0.87 9.43 9.36
N GLU A 6 1.93 10.25 9.39
CA GLU A 6 1.90 11.64 9.85
C GLU A 6 1.10 12.54 8.90
N TYR A 7 1.25 12.36 7.59
CA TYR A 7 0.60 13.18 6.57
C TYR A 7 -0.75 12.62 6.08
N LEU A 8 -1.25 11.52 6.65
CA LEU A 8 -2.51 10.92 6.22
C LEU A 8 -3.70 11.90 6.26
N HIS A 9 -3.67 12.85 7.20
CA HIS A 9 -4.71 13.87 7.38
C HIS A 9 -4.82 14.89 6.24
N ILE A 10 -3.77 15.05 5.41
CA ILE A 10 -3.81 15.92 4.22
C ILE A 10 -4.07 15.15 2.92
N LEU A 11 -4.04 13.82 2.95
CA LEU A 11 -4.24 12.99 1.76
C LEU A 11 -5.73 12.67 1.56
N GLN A 12 -6.21 12.79 0.32
CA GLN A 12 -7.58 12.45 -0.06
C GLN A 12 -7.60 11.50 -1.25
N CYS A 13 -8.68 10.71 -1.32
CA CYS A 13 -8.91 9.78 -2.43
C CYS A 13 -9.06 10.56 -3.75
N PRO A 14 -8.18 10.33 -4.75
CA PRO A 14 -8.22 11.04 -6.03
C PRO A 14 -9.52 10.82 -6.81
N SER A 15 -10.25 9.74 -6.52
CA SER A 15 -11.49 9.38 -7.24
C SER A 15 -12.76 10.02 -6.66
N CYS A 16 -12.86 10.22 -5.34
CA CYS A 16 -14.12 10.63 -4.70
C CYS A 16 -13.98 11.69 -3.60
N GLY A 17 -12.74 12.16 -3.34
CA GLY A 17 -12.41 13.16 -2.32
C GLY A 17 -12.58 12.69 -0.87
N GLY A 18 -12.82 11.40 -0.63
CA GLY A 18 -12.97 10.85 0.72
C GLY A 18 -11.64 10.55 1.41
N ASP A 19 -11.68 10.46 2.74
CA ASP A 19 -10.51 10.19 3.58
C ASP A 19 -9.88 8.83 3.28
N LEU A 20 -8.55 8.76 3.47
CA LEU A 20 -7.75 7.56 3.32
C LEU A 20 -7.37 6.96 4.69
N GLU A 21 -7.16 5.66 4.73
CA GLU A 21 -6.57 4.94 5.86
C GLU A 21 -5.43 4.02 5.40
N LEU A 22 -4.38 3.90 6.20
CA LEU A 22 -3.31 2.93 5.97
C LEU A 22 -3.75 1.56 6.47
N LYS A 23 -3.76 0.56 5.58
CA LYS A 23 -4.04 -0.83 5.91
C LYS A 23 -2.87 -1.74 5.60
N GLU A 24 -2.66 -2.68 6.51
CA GLU A 24 -1.67 -3.74 6.40
C GLU A 24 -2.34 -5.01 5.85
N TYR A 25 -1.73 -5.62 4.85
CA TYR A 25 -2.19 -6.84 4.22
C TYR A 25 -1.08 -7.89 4.27
N PRO A 26 -1.37 -9.15 4.59
CA PRO A 26 -0.38 -10.21 4.47
C PRO A 26 0.02 -10.35 3.01
N LYS A 27 1.32 -10.32 2.70
CA LYS A 27 1.79 -10.66 1.37
C LYS A 27 1.44 -12.14 1.14
N LYS A 28 0.57 -12.39 0.17
CA LYS A 28 0.36 -13.73 -0.34
C LYS A 28 1.69 -14.22 -0.94
N ASN A 29 2.25 -15.29 -0.38
CA ASN A 29 3.34 -16.01 -1.02
C ASN A 29 2.80 -16.52 -2.35
N ILE A 30 3.19 -15.87 -3.44
CA ILE A 30 3.01 -16.45 -4.76
C ILE A 30 4.05 -17.57 -4.83
N LEU A 31 3.63 -18.80 -4.56
CA LEU A 31 4.38 -19.99 -4.95
C LEU A 31 4.35 -20.04 -6.49
N ASN A 32 5.32 -19.41 -7.15
CA ASN A 32 5.57 -19.67 -8.55
C ASN A 32 6.64 -20.74 -8.64
N VAL A 33 6.27 -21.86 -9.26
CA VAL A 33 7.20 -22.77 -9.94
C VAL A 33 8.07 -21.89 -10.85
N ASP A 34 9.38 -22.07 -10.71
CA ASP A 34 10.48 -21.35 -11.37
C ASP A 34 11.20 -20.32 -10.47
N ASN A 35 12.24 -20.86 -9.83
CA ASN A 35 13.17 -20.23 -8.90
C ASN A 35 13.69 -18.86 -9.37
N ILE A 36 13.41 -17.80 -8.61
CA ILE A 36 14.35 -16.71 -8.39
C ILE A 36 14.33 -16.38 -6.89
N ILE A 37 15.51 -16.48 -6.27
CA ILE A 37 15.74 -16.35 -4.84
C ILE A 37 16.28 -14.94 -4.61
N ASP A 38 15.44 -14.04 -4.11
CA ASP A 38 15.91 -12.73 -3.66
C ASP A 38 16.33 -12.84 -2.20
N ASN A 39 17.62 -13.12 -1.98
CA ASN A 39 18.25 -13.12 -0.66
C ASN A 39 18.34 -11.68 -0.10
N SER A 40 17.21 -11.12 0.31
CA SER A 40 17.17 -9.92 1.16
C SER A 40 16.62 -10.31 2.53
N ASN A 41 17.54 -10.65 3.43
CA ASN A 41 17.27 -11.04 4.80
C ASN A 41 16.71 -9.86 5.60
N ASN A 42 15.37 -9.71 5.62
CA ASN A 42 14.54 -9.22 6.75
C ASN A 42 13.09 -9.03 6.28
N SER A 43 12.34 -10.14 6.20
CA SER A 43 11.03 -10.14 5.56
C SER A 43 9.90 -10.05 6.60
N ASN A 44 9.59 -8.83 7.03
CA ASN A 44 8.27 -8.54 7.58
C ASN A 44 7.27 -8.66 6.41
N ASN A 45 6.62 -9.82 6.29
CA ASN A 45 5.84 -10.27 5.13
C ASN A 45 4.52 -9.53 4.89
N ASN A 46 4.43 -8.25 5.24
CA ASN A 46 3.19 -7.48 5.12
C ASN A 46 3.38 -6.32 4.12
N GLU A 47 2.34 -6.09 3.31
CA GLU A 47 2.25 -5.00 2.35
C GLU A 47 1.30 -3.94 2.90
N TYR A 48 1.71 -2.66 2.85
CA TYR A 48 0.84 -1.56 3.22
C TYR A 48 0.19 -0.95 1.98
N LYS A 49 -1.12 -0.63 2.08
CA LYS A 49 -1.89 0.08 1.06
C LYS A 49 -2.71 1.18 1.69
N LEU A 50 -3.08 2.20 0.91
CA LEU A 50 -4.06 3.21 1.33
C LEU A 50 -5.46 2.79 0.87
N LEU A 51 -6.41 2.71 1.79
CA LEU A 51 -7.82 2.43 1.50
C LEU A 51 -8.65 3.71 1.65
N CYS A 52 -9.52 3.99 0.69
CA CYS A 52 -10.50 5.06 0.83
C CYS A 52 -11.71 4.60 1.66
N LYS A 53 -12.01 5.30 2.75
CA LYS A 53 -13.17 5.01 3.63
C LYS A 53 -14.53 5.25 2.96
N LYS A 54 -14.57 6.06 1.89
CA LYS A 54 -15.81 6.45 1.19
C LYS A 54 -16.16 5.55 -0.01
N CYS A 55 -15.18 5.23 -0.86
CA CYS A 55 -15.42 4.46 -2.09
C CYS A 55 -14.72 3.10 -2.12
N ASN A 56 -14.03 2.73 -1.04
CA ASN A 56 -13.35 1.44 -0.87
C ASN A 56 -12.26 1.12 -1.91
N LYS A 57 -11.80 2.10 -2.70
CA LYS A 57 -10.63 1.95 -3.59
C LYS A 57 -9.35 1.83 -2.76
N THR A 58 -8.47 0.94 -3.20
CA THR A 58 -7.13 0.74 -2.63
C THR A 58 -6.05 1.34 -3.54
N TYR A 59 -5.01 1.89 -2.94
CA TYR A 59 -3.86 2.47 -3.61
C TYR A 59 -2.57 1.87 -3.06
N ASP A 60 -1.67 1.49 -3.94
CA ASP A 60 -0.41 0.85 -3.59
C ASP A 60 0.61 1.88 -3.10
N ILE A 61 1.58 1.41 -2.31
CA ILE A 61 2.74 2.19 -1.87
C ILE A 61 3.97 1.47 -2.42
N ALA A 62 4.64 2.10 -3.38
CA ALA A 62 5.88 1.58 -3.96
C ALA A 62 7.02 2.54 -3.64
N GLU A 63 8.16 2.01 -3.18
CA GLU A 63 9.34 2.82 -2.82
C GLU A 63 8.99 3.96 -1.84
N GLU A 64 8.14 3.66 -0.86
CA GLU A 64 7.59 4.62 0.11
C GLU A 64 6.72 5.74 -0.49
N ILE A 65 6.35 5.68 -1.77
CA ILE A 65 5.50 6.67 -2.45
C ILE A 65 4.09 6.10 -2.66
N PRO A 66 3.03 6.73 -2.12
CA PRO A 66 1.65 6.36 -2.42
C PRO A 66 1.26 6.67 -3.87
N ILE A 67 0.76 5.68 -4.60
CA ILE A 67 0.36 5.83 -6.01
C ILE A 67 -1.12 6.25 -6.09
N LEU A 68 -1.39 7.56 -6.00
CA LEU A 68 -2.74 8.15 -6.00
C LEU A 68 -3.19 8.65 -7.38
N LEU A 69 -3.19 7.78 -8.39
CA LEU A 69 -3.62 8.13 -9.75
C LEU A 69 -5.15 8.03 -9.92
N ARG A 70 -5.75 8.96 -10.66
CA ARG A 70 -7.15 8.84 -11.13
C ARG A 70 -7.21 7.78 -12.23
N LYS A 71 -8.11 6.82 -12.07
CA LYS A 71 -8.53 5.89 -13.11
C LYS A 71 -9.92 6.28 -13.58
#